data_AF-A0A3B9NPN8-F1
#
_entry.id   AF-A0A3B9NPN8-F1
#
_cell.length_a   1.000
_cell.length_b   1.000
_cell.length_c   1.000
_cell.angle_alpha   90.00
_cell.angle_beta   90.00
_cell.angle_gamma   90.00
#
_symmetry.space_group_name_H-M   'P 1'
#
loop_
_entity.id
_entity.type
_entity.pdbx_description
1 polymer ?
#
loop_
_entity_poly.entity_id
_entity_poly.type
_entity_poly.pdbx_seq_one_letter_code
_entity_poly.pdbx_strand_id
1 'polypeptide(L)' 'MQSNVLKSSGRAMRRIKHVHFVGIGGAGMCGIAEVLLNQGYVVSGS' A
#
# COMPACT_ATOMS: atom_id res chain seq x y z
N MET A 1 -22.67 -2.49 -18.98
CA MET A 1 -21.53 -3.39 -18.66
C MET A 1 -20.97 -2.97 -17.32
N GLN A 2 -21.56 -3.46 -16.24
CA GLN A 2 -21.16 -3.10 -14.87
C GLN A 2 -19.92 -3.93 -14.49
N SER A 3 -18.75 -3.31 -14.45
CA SER A 3 -17.57 -3.92 -13.81
C SER A 3 -17.57 -3.54 -12.33
N ASN A 4 -18.44 -4.19 -11.54
CA ASN A 4 -18.31 -4.24 -10.09
C ASN A 4 -17.12 -5.17 -9.76
N VAL A 5 -15.90 -4.64 -9.87
CA VAL A 5 -14.73 -5.29 -9.30
C VAL A 5 -14.87 -5.17 -7.79
N LEU A 6 -15.19 -6.28 -7.13
CA LEU A 6 -15.30 -6.41 -5.68
C LEU A 6 -14.00 -5.87 -5.05
N LYS A 7 -14.08 -4.70 -4.42
CA LYS A 7 -12.98 -4.15 -3.62
C LYS A 7 -12.76 -5.12 -2.47
N SER A 8 -11.72 -5.95 -2.60
CA SER A 8 -11.35 -6.99 -1.63
C SER A 8 -11.43 -6.42 -0.22
N SER A 9 -12.18 -7.10 0.66
CA SER A 9 -12.33 -6.78 2.09
C SER A 9 -11.04 -7.05 2.85
N GLY A 10 -9.94 -6.41 2.44
CA GLY A 10 -8.70 -6.38 3.20
C GLY A 10 -8.95 -5.66 4.51
N ARG A 11 -8.66 -6.32 5.64
CA ARG A 11 -8.68 -5.64 6.94
C ARG A 11 -7.65 -4.51 6.92
N ALA A 12 -8.12 -3.27 6.95
CA ALA A 12 -7.26 -2.13 7.17
C ALA A 12 -6.54 -2.27 8.52
N MET A 13 -5.23 -2.00 8.55
CA MET A 13 -4.43 -1.99 9.76
C MET A 13 -4.92 -0.85 10.65
N ARG A 14 -5.77 -1.18 11.64
CA ARG A 14 -6.55 -0.23 12.45
C ARG A 14 -5.78 0.94 13.06
N ARG A 15 -4.46 0.84 13.23
CA ARG A 15 -3.64 1.86 13.88
C ARG A 15 -2.47 2.36 13.03
N ILE A 16 -2.19 1.74 11.89
CA ILE A 16 -1.05 2.14 11.04
C ILE A 16 -1.54 3.14 10.02
N LYS A 17 -1.09 4.39 10.17
CA LYS A 17 -1.39 5.48 9.22
C LYS A 17 -0.24 5.72 8.24
N HIS A 18 0.99 5.46 8.67
CA HIS A 18 2.21 5.77 7.93
C HIS A 18 3.18 4.60 8.01
N VAL A 19 3.72 4.19 6.87
CA VAL A 19 4.72 3.12 6.73
C VAL A 19 6.00 3.73 6.15
N HIS A 20 7.11 3.59 6.85
CA HIS A 20 8.42 4.04 6.37
C HIS A 20 9.26 2.83 5.95
N PHE A 21 9.67 2.80 4.68
CA PHE A 21 10.53 1.76 4.13
C PHE A 21 11.99 2.19 4.15
N VAL A 22 12.84 1.43 4.83
CA VAL A 22 14.30 1.59 4.74
C VAL A 22 14.79 0.86 3.50
N GLY A 23 15.42 1.57 2.57
CA GLY A 23 15.92 1.06 1.30
C GLY A 23 14.89 1.06 0.16
N ILE A 24 13.88 1.95 0.17
CA ILE A 24 12.69 1.88 -0.72
C ILE A 24 13.03 1.76 -2.22
N GLY A 25 14.19 2.26 -2.64
CA GLY A 25 14.69 2.15 -4.03
C GLY A 25 15.27 0.78 -4.41
N GLY A 26 15.37 -0.16 -3.46
CA GLY A 26 15.82 -1.52 -3.70
C GLY A 26 14.82 -2.35 -4.53
N ALA A 27 15.30 -3.42 -5.15
CA ALA A 27 14.48 -4.28 -5.99
C ALA A 27 13.27 -4.86 -5.22
N GLY A 28 12.06 -4.63 -5.75
CA GLY A 28 10.81 -5.19 -5.21
C GLY A 28 10.10 -4.35 -4.14
N MET A 29 10.80 -3.45 -3.44
CA MET A 29 10.17 -2.67 -2.37
C MET A 29 9.28 -1.54 -2.88
N CYS A 30 9.60 -0.98 -4.05
CA CYS A 30 8.75 0.01 -4.73
C CYS A 30 7.35 -0.54 -5.08
N GLY A 31 7.25 -1.80 -5.51
CA GLY A 31 5.95 -2.43 -5.81
C GLY A 31 5.07 -2.62 -4.56
N ILE A 32 5.68 -2.96 -3.42
CA ILE A 32 4.95 -3.08 -2.15
C ILE A 32 4.48 -1.69 -1.68
N ALA A 33 5.35 -0.67 -1.79
CA ALA A 33 5.01 0.71 -1.46
C ALA A 33 3.83 1.22 -2.30
N GLU A 34 3.80 0.93 -3.61
CA GLU A 34 2.71 1.31 -4.51
C GLU A 34 1.39 0.63 -4.14
N VAL A 35 1.41 -0.65 -3.79
CA VAL A 35 0.23 -1.39 -3.33
C VAL A 35 -0.33 -0.81 -2.02
N LEU A 36 0.53 -0.38 -1.10
CA LEU A 36 0.11 0.29 0.14
C LEU A 36 -0.44 1.70 -0.09
N LEU A 37 0.17 2.46 -0.99
CA LEU A 37 -0.35 3.77 -1.42
C LEU A 37 -1.76 3.63 -2.01
N ASN A 38 -1.98 2.63 -2.87
CA ASN A 38 -3.29 2.33 -3.46
C ASN A 38 -4.35 1.89 -2.44
N GLN A 39 -3.92 1.37 -1.29
CA GLN A 39 -4.81 1.04 -0.16
C GLN A 39 -5.09 2.24 0.76
N GLY A 40 -4.46 3.40 0.51
CA GLY A 40 -4.68 4.63 1.27
C GLY A 40 -3.75 4.79 2.48
N TYR A 41 -2.68 4.00 2.58
CA TYR A 41 -1.65 4.24 3.58
C TYR A 41 -0.72 5.36 3.12
N VAL A 42 -0.25 6.17 4.07
CA VAL A 42 0.88 7.07 3.80
C VAL A 42 2.13 6.21 3.75
N VAL A 43 2.98 6.42 2.74
CA VAL A 43 4.26 5.72 2.60
C VAL A 43 5.39 6.73 2.46
N SER A 44 6.50 6.50 3.15
CA SER A 44 7.77 7.20 2.95
C SER A 44 8.91 6.20 2.91
N GLY A 45 10.11 6.64 2.56
CA GLY A 45 11.29 5.80 2.65
C GLY A 45 12.60 6.57 2.55
N SER A 46 13.67 5.85 2.88
CA SER A 46 15.07 6.27 2.77
C SER A 46 15.83 5.36 1.81
#